data_AF-A0AAJ0EFT5-F1
#
_entry.id   AF-A0AAJ0EFT5-F1
#
_cell.length_a   1.000
_cell.length_b   1.000
_cell.length_c   1.000
_cell.angle_alpha   90.00
_cell.angle_beta   90.00
_cell.angle_gamma   90.00
#
_symmetry.space_group_name_H-M   'P 1'
#
loop_
_entity.id
_entity.type
_entity.pdbx_description
1 polymer ?
#
loop_
_entity_poly.entity_id
_entity_poly.type
_entity_poly.pdbx_seq_one_letter_code
_entity_poly.pdbx_strand_id
1 'polypeptide(L)'
;MAPHANGGTPQSNGGVESRYHASSTQAAIKSEEELAAHNYHPLPVVFSKASGVHVWDPEGKQYLDFLSAYSAVNQGHCHPELVKALTEQASRLTLSSRAFYNDVFPKWAEKIQQVFGYDMVLPMNTGAEAVETAIKIARKWAYKVKGVEQGKALVFSVNDNFHGRTMTAISLSVDPESRDNYGPYVPGIGAVNPSTGKAIRYNNVEDIEAVFEAHGKDTAAIIIEPIQGEAGVVVPDDDYLKRVNDLCKKHNVLFICDEIQTGIGRTGRMLCSQWAGIKPDMITLGKAISGGLYPVSCVLSSKEIMLVVEPGTHGSTYGGNPLGCAVSIRALEIMEEEDLTAKAEKLGNIFREGIRAFNSPIVELVRGKGLLNAVVIDESATAGRTAWDLCLLLKEKGLLAKPTHGNIIRFAPPLVISETELRKAINIIGEALKELPTVEKAAHH
;
A
#
# COMPACT_ATOMS: atom_id res chain seq x y z
N MET A 1 27.17 40.69 -10.95
CA MET A 1 28.16 41.20 -9.98
C MET A 1 27.61 40.94 -8.59
N ALA A 2 28.42 40.27 -7.77
CA ALA A 2 28.22 39.94 -6.35
C ALA A 2 28.08 41.25 -5.50
N PRO A 3 27.85 41.23 -4.15
CA PRO A 3 28.31 40.17 -3.24
C PRO A 3 27.51 40.05 -1.90
N HIS A 4 27.84 39.37 -0.79
CA HIS A 4 28.98 38.58 -0.27
C HIS A 4 28.41 37.58 0.77
N ALA A 5 29.08 36.44 0.94
CA ALA A 5 28.96 35.59 2.13
C ALA A 5 29.66 36.23 3.34
N ASN A 6 29.19 35.97 4.56
CA ASN A 6 30.04 35.95 5.76
C ASN A 6 29.44 35.05 6.85
N GLY A 7 30.33 34.28 7.49
CA GLY A 7 30.01 33.33 8.54
C GLY A 7 29.61 33.98 9.87
N GLY A 8 28.77 33.26 10.61
CA GLY A 8 28.43 33.52 11.99
C GLY A 8 28.26 32.17 12.71
N THR A 9 28.92 32.05 13.85
CA THR A 9 28.78 31.03 14.90
C THR A 9 27.30 30.69 15.18
N PRO A 10 26.93 29.45 15.52
CA PRO A 10 25.55 29.15 15.89
C PRO A 10 25.23 29.81 17.24
N GLN A 11 24.58 30.97 17.19
CA GLN A 11 23.84 31.50 18.31
C GLN A 11 22.68 30.54 18.60
N SER A 12 22.46 30.27 19.88
CA SER A 12 21.31 29.55 20.41
C SER A 12 20.03 30.23 19.94
N ASN A 13 19.39 29.69 18.90
CA ASN A 13 18.09 30.17 18.43
C ASN A 13 17.04 29.85 19.50
N GLY A 14 16.62 30.89 20.22
CA GLY A 14 15.27 30.93 20.79
C GLY A 14 14.28 30.63 19.66
N GLY A 15 13.50 29.56 19.85
CA GLY A 15 12.67 28.98 18.81
C GLY A 15 11.68 29.98 18.25
N VAL A 16 11.83 30.32 16.98
CA VAL A 16 10.72 30.86 16.19
C VAL A 16 9.76 29.69 16.02
N GLU A 17 8.61 29.75 16.68
CA GLU A 17 7.55 28.76 16.49
C GLU A 17 7.22 28.68 14.98
N SER A 18 7.36 27.48 14.40
CA SER A 18 6.95 27.27 13.02
C SER A 18 5.45 27.47 12.92
N ARG A 19 4.98 28.28 11.96
CA ARG A 19 3.55 28.44 11.68
C ARG A 19 2.86 27.16 11.20
N TYR A 20 3.61 26.08 10.97
CA TYR A 20 3.13 24.82 10.41
C TYR A 20 3.30 23.61 11.34
N HIS A 21 4.06 23.73 12.43
CA HIS A 21 4.37 22.58 13.29
C HIS A 21 3.82 22.79 14.69
N ALA A 22 3.23 21.74 15.26
CA ALA A 22 2.84 21.73 16.66
C ALA A 22 4.09 21.84 17.56
N SER A 23 3.91 22.40 18.74
CA SER A 23 4.99 22.64 19.71
C SER A 23 5.45 21.38 20.45
N SER A 24 4.62 20.33 20.54
CA SER A 24 4.93 19.05 21.19
C SER A 24 4.04 17.92 20.67
N THR A 25 4.41 16.67 20.98
CA THR A 25 3.57 15.48 20.74
C THR A 25 2.21 15.63 21.40
N GLN A 26 2.17 16.07 22.66
CA GLN A 26 0.92 16.23 23.41
C GLN A 26 0.01 17.30 22.80
N ALA A 27 0.58 18.44 22.38
CA ALA A 27 -0.18 19.51 21.75
C ALA A 27 -0.77 19.06 20.41
N ALA A 28 0.00 18.34 19.60
CA ALA A 28 -0.46 17.80 18.32
C ALA A 28 -1.63 16.82 18.51
N ILE A 29 -1.47 15.81 19.37
CA ILE A 29 -2.50 14.80 19.63
C ILE A 29 -3.79 15.45 20.15
N LYS A 30 -3.67 16.37 21.11
CA LYS A 30 -4.83 17.09 21.66
C LYS A 30 -5.57 17.89 20.58
N SER A 31 -4.85 18.66 19.76
CA SER A 31 -5.48 19.44 18.70
C SER A 31 -6.14 18.56 17.64
N GLU A 32 -5.55 17.42 17.29
CA GLU A 32 -6.17 16.46 16.37
C GLU A 32 -7.44 15.85 16.98
N GLU A 33 -7.41 15.46 18.25
CA GLU A 33 -8.59 14.95 18.99
C GLU A 33 -9.72 15.99 19.03
N GLU A 34 -9.42 17.27 19.24
CA GLU A 34 -10.44 18.32 19.32
C GLU A 34 -11.00 18.75 17.95
N LEU A 35 -10.20 18.66 16.88
CA LEU A 35 -10.51 19.33 15.61
C LEU A 35 -10.69 18.39 14.40
N ALA A 36 -10.24 17.14 14.47
CA ALA A 36 -10.30 16.19 13.36
C ALA A 36 -11.34 15.08 13.60
N ALA A 37 -11.74 14.40 12.53
CA ALA A 37 -12.60 13.22 12.62
C ALA A 37 -11.83 12.03 13.22
N HIS A 38 -12.47 11.26 14.11
CA HIS A 38 -11.85 10.15 14.84
C HIS A 38 -11.92 8.83 14.07
N ASN A 39 -11.60 8.86 12.78
CA ASN A 39 -11.65 7.68 11.91
C ASN A 39 -10.34 6.88 11.87
N TYR A 40 -9.38 7.22 12.73
CA TYR A 40 -8.13 6.47 12.95
C TYR A 40 -7.89 6.27 14.43
N HIS A 41 -7.11 5.23 14.75
CA HIS A 41 -6.59 4.99 16.10
C HIS A 41 -5.04 4.94 16.06
N PRO A 42 -4.38 6.11 16.08
CA PRO A 42 -2.92 6.20 15.95
C PRO A 42 -2.19 5.62 17.17
N LEU A 43 -0.96 5.13 16.97
CA LEU A 43 -0.02 5.03 18.09
C LEU A 43 0.23 6.44 18.66
N PRO A 44 0.43 6.60 19.97
CA PRO A 44 0.64 7.90 20.60
C PRO A 44 2.05 8.45 20.32
N VAL A 45 2.36 8.69 19.04
CA VAL A 45 3.63 9.20 18.51
C VAL A 45 3.33 10.18 17.38
N VAL A 46 4.08 11.27 17.30
CA VAL A 46 3.91 12.32 16.29
C VAL A 46 5.17 12.41 15.45
N PHE A 47 5.05 12.36 14.12
CA PHE A 47 6.21 12.50 13.24
C PHE A 47 6.46 13.98 12.99
N SER A 48 7.60 14.50 13.46
CA SER A 48 8.02 15.89 13.24
C SER A 48 9.11 16.01 12.17
N LYS A 49 10.00 15.02 12.11
CA LYS A 49 11.08 14.91 11.14
C LYS A 49 11.28 13.45 10.73
N ALA A 50 11.70 13.22 9.50
CA ALA A 50 12.02 11.87 9.03
C ALA A 50 13.13 11.89 7.97
N SER A 51 13.92 10.81 7.89
CA SER A 51 14.98 10.62 6.90
C SER A 51 15.33 9.14 6.77
N GLY A 52 15.25 8.60 5.56
CA GLY A 52 15.48 7.18 5.31
C GLY A 52 14.47 6.32 6.08
N VAL A 53 14.94 5.56 7.07
CA VAL A 53 14.08 4.72 7.94
C VAL A 53 13.82 5.33 9.31
N HIS A 54 14.42 6.47 9.60
CA HIS A 54 14.37 7.12 10.91
C HIS A 54 13.29 8.18 10.93
N VAL A 55 12.57 8.24 12.05
CA VAL A 55 11.58 9.27 12.35
C VAL A 55 11.86 9.86 13.73
N TRP A 56 11.56 11.13 13.91
CA TRP A 56 11.73 11.84 15.18
C TRP A 56 10.44 12.55 15.53
N ASP A 57 10.08 12.47 16.81
CA ASP A 57 9.00 13.27 17.38
C ASP A 57 9.44 14.72 17.69
N PRO A 58 8.51 15.64 18.00
CA PRO A 58 8.83 17.01 18.37
C PRO A 58 9.83 17.13 19.53
N GLU A 59 9.84 16.16 20.44
CA GLU A 59 10.77 16.08 21.58
C GLU A 59 12.17 15.56 21.18
N GLY A 60 12.32 15.07 19.94
CA GLY A 60 13.59 14.59 19.39
C GLY A 60 13.89 13.12 19.66
N LYS A 61 12.95 12.34 20.23
CA LYS A 61 13.12 10.89 20.35
C LYS A 61 13.03 10.27 18.96
N GLN A 62 14.04 9.45 18.65
CA GLN A 62 14.18 8.79 17.35
C GLN A 62 13.53 7.40 17.39
N TYR A 63 12.91 7.00 16.28
CA TYR A 63 12.37 5.67 16.06
C TYR A 63 12.75 5.13 14.68
N LEU A 64 12.81 3.81 14.56
CA LEU A 64 12.79 3.10 13.28
C LEU A 64 11.34 2.91 12.83
N ASP A 65 10.99 3.36 11.62
CA ASP A 65 9.67 3.16 11.04
C ASP A 65 9.56 1.81 10.33
N PHE A 66 8.78 0.90 10.91
CA PHE A 66 8.44 -0.42 10.35
C PHE A 66 7.01 -0.50 9.84
N LEU A 67 6.34 0.64 9.63
CA LEU A 67 5.07 0.72 8.93
C LEU A 67 5.25 1.28 7.50
N SER A 68 6.18 2.22 7.31
CA SER A 68 6.46 2.94 6.04
C SER A 68 5.20 3.48 5.35
N ALA A 69 4.28 4.02 6.17
CA ALA A 69 2.95 4.42 5.74
C ALA A 69 2.26 3.35 4.88
N TYR A 70 2.18 2.12 5.40
CA TYR A 70 1.52 0.99 4.73
C TYR A 70 2.18 0.62 3.40
N SER A 71 3.53 0.67 3.34
CA SER A 71 4.37 0.46 2.14
C SER A 71 4.30 1.56 1.08
N ALA A 72 3.99 2.80 1.47
CA ALA A 72 4.08 3.96 0.57
C ALA A 72 5.48 4.56 0.48
N VAL A 73 6.29 4.42 1.54
CA VAL A 73 7.61 5.05 1.65
C VAL A 73 8.72 4.03 1.37
N ASN A 74 8.65 3.30 0.25
CA ASN A 74 9.64 2.25 -0.07
C ASN A 74 11.06 2.82 -0.20
N GLN A 75 11.20 4.01 -0.80
CA GLN A 75 12.46 4.71 -1.06
C GLN A 75 13.00 5.46 0.18
N GLY A 76 12.30 5.38 1.32
CA GLY A 76 12.70 6.10 2.54
C GLY A 76 12.14 7.52 2.62
N HIS A 77 11.98 7.97 3.86
CA HIS A 77 11.43 9.29 4.17
C HIS A 77 12.34 10.38 3.63
N CYS A 78 11.72 11.38 2.99
CA CYS A 78 12.39 12.59 2.49
C CYS A 78 13.66 12.28 1.68
N HIS A 79 13.61 11.25 0.81
CA HIS A 79 14.74 10.88 -0.03
C HIS A 79 15.27 12.10 -0.80
N PRO A 80 16.57 12.49 -0.69
CA PRO A 80 17.07 13.76 -1.21
C PRO A 80 16.79 13.96 -2.70
N GLU A 81 16.96 12.91 -3.50
CA GLU A 81 16.71 12.97 -4.94
C GLU A 81 15.22 13.11 -5.29
N LEU A 82 14.31 12.60 -4.46
CA LEU A 82 12.86 12.80 -4.65
C LEU A 82 12.46 14.23 -4.30
N VAL A 83 12.99 14.76 -3.19
CA VAL A 83 12.77 16.14 -2.78
C VAL A 83 13.27 17.10 -3.87
N LYS A 84 14.46 16.85 -4.40
CA LYS A 84 15.02 17.61 -5.52
C LYS A 84 14.09 17.59 -6.73
N ALA A 85 13.70 16.41 -7.23
CA ALA A 85 12.80 16.28 -8.37
C ALA A 85 11.46 17.01 -8.16
N LEU A 86 10.88 16.91 -6.95
CA LEU A 86 9.68 17.64 -6.58
C LEU A 86 9.90 19.16 -6.64
N THR A 87 10.97 19.68 -6.04
CA THR A 87 11.24 21.13 -5.98
C THR A 87 11.56 21.74 -7.35
N GLU A 88 12.33 21.02 -8.17
CA GLU A 88 12.68 21.45 -9.53
C GLU A 88 11.41 21.52 -10.41
N GLN A 89 10.59 20.48 -10.39
CA GLN A 89 9.36 20.46 -11.18
C GLN A 89 8.33 21.48 -10.65
N ALA A 90 8.21 21.63 -9.32
CA ALA A 90 7.29 22.60 -8.71
C ALA A 90 7.65 24.06 -9.06
N SER A 91 8.94 24.32 -9.27
CA SER A 91 9.45 25.64 -9.70
C SER A 91 9.24 25.90 -11.20
N ARG A 92 8.79 24.90 -11.97
CA ARG A 92 8.54 24.99 -13.41
C ARG A 92 7.05 24.92 -13.76
N LEU A 93 6.38 23.82 -13.40
CA LEU A 93 4.96 23.60 -13.69
C LEU A 93 4.40 22.49 -12.80
N THR A 94 3.32 22.78 -12.07
CA THR A 94 2.70 21.81 -11.15
C THR A 94 1.48 21.11 -11.76
N LEU A 95 0.58 21.86 -12.40
CA LEU A 95 -0.70 21.37 -12.89
C LEU A 95 -1.08 22.06 -14.21
N SER A 96 -1.38 21.27 -15.24
CA SER A 96 -1.90 21.75 -16.53
C SER A 96 -3.35 21.34 -16.79
N SER A 97 -3.96 20.52 -15.92
CA SER A 97 -5.08 19.63 -16.26
C SER A 97 -4.76 18.69 -17.45
N ARG A 98 -5.70 17.80 -17.81
CA ARG A 98 -5.64 17.02 -19.05
C ARG A 98 -6.35 17.67 -20.25
N ALA A 99 -6.89 18.88 -20.08
CA ALA A 99 -7.41 19.68 -21.20
C ALA A 99 -6.27 20.25 -22.07
N PHE A 100 -5.07 20.40 -21.50
CA PHE A 100 -3.86 20.80 -22.20
C PHE A 100 -2.81 19.69 -22.09
N TYR A 101 -1.97 19.57 -23.12
CA TYR A 101 -0.79 18.73 -23.04
C TYR A 101 0.25 19.36 -22.10
N ASN A 102 1.08 18.51 -21.50
CA ASN A 102 2.29 18.91 -20.80
C ASN A 102 3.45 18.02 -21.26
N ASP A 103 4.68 18.50 -21.04
CA ASP A 103 5.91 17.89 -21.51
C ASP A 103 6.43 16.72 -20.63
N VAL A 104 5.84 16.50 -19.45
CA VAL A 104 6.29 15.49 -18.48
C VAL A 104 5.46 14.20 -18.56
N PHE A 105 4.15 14.30 -18.72
CA PHE A 105 3.25 13.15 -18.74
C PHE A 105 3.59 12.10 -19.81
N PRO A 106 3.93 12.46 -21.07
CA PRO A 106 4.37 11.48 -22.06
C PRO A 106 5.64 10.73 -21.64
N LYS A 107 6.60 11.41 -21.00
CA LYS A 107 7.83 10.79 -20.47
C LYS A 107 7.56 9.85 -19.29
N TRP A 108 6.61 10.21 -18.45
CA TRP A 108 6.15 9.31 -17.40
C TRP A 108 5.49 8.07 -17.98
N ALA A 109 4.63 8.21 -19.00
CA ALA A 109 4.02 7.05 -19.67
C ALA A 109 5.07 6.12 -20.31
N GLU A 110 6.11 6.67 -20.94
CA GLU A 110 7.26 5.91 -21.46
C GLU A 110 7.98 5.12 -20.34
N LYS A 111 8.33 5.77 -19.21
CA LYS A 111 9.00 5.11 -18.07
C LYS A 111 8.12 4.00 -17.47
N ILE A 112 6.83 4.26 -17.30
CA ILE A 112 5.86 3.28 -16.79
C ILE A 112 5.78 2.06 -17.71
N GLN A 113 5.67 2.27 -19.03
CA GLN A 113 5.68 1.17 -20.00
C GLN A 113 6.97 0.36 -19.91
N GLN A 114 8.14 1.03 -19.84
CA GLN A 114 9.44 0.37 -19.75
C GLN A 114 9.55 -0.51 -18.50
N VAL A 115 9.09 -0.02 -17.34
CA VAL A 115 9.23 -0.72 -16.06
C VAL A 115 8.26 -1.90 -15.93
N PHE A 116 7.00 -1.71 -16.34
CA PHE A 116 5.93 -2.69 -16.05
C PHE A 116 5.51 -3.52 -17.27
N GLY A 117 5.91 -3.12 -18.48
CA GLY A 117 5.67 -3.89 -19.71
C GLY A 117 4.22 -3.92 -20.18
N TYR A 118 3.38 -2.98 -19.75
CA TYR A 118 1.99 -2.82 -20.25
C TYR A 118 1.93 -1.77 -21.36
N ASP A 119 0.96 -1.88 -22.26
CA ASP A 119 0.90 -1.03 -23.45
C ASP A 119 0.40 0.39 -23.14
N MET A 120 -0.47 0.53 -22.13
CA MET A 120 -1.19 1.77 -21.84
C MET A 120 -1.29 2.01 -20.34
N VAL A 121 -1.29 3.29 -19.95
CA VAL A 121 -1.46 3.74 -18.57
C VAL A 121 -2.55 4.80 -18.46
N LEU A 122 -3.38 4.72 -17.42
CA LEU A 122 -4.33 5.76 -17.02
C LEU A 122 -3.98 6.27 -15.62
N PRO A 123 -3.45 7.49 -15.46
CA PRO A 123 -3.07 8.03 -14.17
C PRO A 123 -4.27 8.54 -13.36
N MET A 124 -4.20 8.34 -12.04
CA MET A 124 -5.08 8.88 -11.01
C MET A 124 -4.24 9.37 -9.82
N ASN A 125 -4.83 9.62 -8.65
CA ASN A 125 -4.14 10.22 -7.50
C ASN A 125 -4.02 9.25 -6.32
N THR A 126 -5.08 8.49 -6.03
CA THR A 126 -5.12 7.55 -4.91
C THR A 126 -5.35 6.11 -5.37
N GLY A 127 -4.94 5.14 -4.54
CA GLY A 127 -5.21 3.73 -4.81
C GLY A 127 -6.69 3.42 -5.02
N ALA A 128 -7.58 4.04 -4.24
CA ALA A 128 -9.03 3.87 -4.40
C ALA A 128 -9.52 4.37 -5.77
N GLU A 129 -8.98 5.48 -6.28
CA GLU A 129 -9.30 5.95 -7.64
C GLU A 129 -8.78 4.99 -8.72
N ALA A 130 -7.61 4.38 -8.53
CA ALA A 130 -7.10 3.37 -9.47
C ALA A 130 -8.01 2.14 -9.50
N VAL A 131 -8.49 1.66 -8.35
CA VAL A 131 -9.47 0.58 -8.24
C VAL A 131 -10.79 0.94 -8.93
N GLU A 132 -11.37 2.10 -8.61
CA GLU A 132 -12.59 2.61 -9.27
C GLU A 132 -12.43 2.65 -10.79
N THR A 133 -11.25 3.09 -11.25
CA THR A 133 -10.93 3.19 -12.66
C THR A 133 -10.82 1.81 -13.32
N ALA A 134 -10.12 0.86 -12.70
CA ALA A 134 -9.99 -0.50 -13.19
C ALA A 134 -11.36 -1.21 -13.30
N ILE A 135 -12.23 -1.03 -12.30
CA ILE A 135 -13.59 -1.60 -12.29
C ILE A 135 -14.45 -0.97 -13.38
N LYS A 136 -14.35 0.36 -13.59
CA LYS A 136 -15.05 1.05 -14.68
C LYS A 136 -14.57 0.57 -16.06
N ILE A 137 -13.26 0.37 -16.24
CA ILE A 137 -12.68 -0.19 -17.46
C ILE A 137 -13.22 -1.60 -17.68
N ALA A 138 -13.16 -2.47 -16.67
CA ALA A 138 -13.64 -3.85 -16.74
C ALA A 138 -15.11 -3.93 -17.16
N ARG A 139 -15.99 -3.14 -16.52
CA ARG A 139 -17.42 -3.09 -16.90
C ARG A 139 -17.62 -2.59 -18.32
N LYS A 140 -16.94 -1.52 -18.71
CA LYS A 140 -17.07 -0.96 -20.06
C LYS A 140 -16.56 -1.94 -21.13
N TRP A 141 -15.46 -2.64 -20.86
CA TRP A 141 -14.94 -3.74 -21.68
C TRP A 141 -15.94 -4.90 -21.76
N ALA A 142 -16.55 -5.30 -20.65
CA ALA A 142 -17.51 -6.39 -20.64
C ALA A 142 -18.72 -6.09 -21.54
N TYR A 143 -19.22 -4.85 -21.51
CA TYR A 143 -20.33 -4.44 -22.37
C TYR A 143 -19.93 -4.26 -23.84
N LYS A 144 -18.79 -3.64 -24.12
CA LYS A 144 -18.39 -3.27 -25.49
C LYS A 144 -17.68 -4.37 -26.26
N VAL A 145 -16.94 -5.23 -25.55
CA VAL A 145 -16.04 -6.22 -26.15
C VAL A 145 -16.53 -7.63 -25.86
N LYS A 146 -16.74 -7.98 -24.58
CA LYS A 146 -17.22 -9.32 -24.21
C LYS A 146 -18.68 -9.57 -24.63
N GLY A 147 -19.49 -8.51 -24.73
CA GLY A 147 -20.90 -8.59 -25.13
C GLY A 147 -21.87 -8.93 -24.00
N VAL A 148 -21.50 -8.64 -22.74
CA VAL A 148 -22.41 -8.76 -21.60
C VAL A 148 -23.60 -7.80 -21.79
N GLU A 149 -24.81 -8.24 -21.42
CA GLU A 149 -26.00 -7.39 -21.50
C GLU A 149 -25.87 -6.17 -20.59
N GLN A 150 -26.33 -5.00 -21.05
CA GLN A 150 -26.24 -3.76 -20.29
C GLN A 150 -26.85 -3.88 -18.89
N GLY A 151 -26.11 -3.41 -17.89
CA GLY A 151 -26.51 -3.47 -16.49
C GLY A 151 -26.26 -4.82 -15.79
N LYS A 152 -25.77 -5.85 -16.50
CA LYS A 152 -25.54 -7.20 -15.93
C LYS A 152 -24.08 -7.51 -15.60
N ALA A 153 -23.13 -6.62 -15.89
CA ALA A 153 -21.71 -6.92 -15.67
C ALA A 153 -21.36 -7.07 -14.18
N LEU A 154 -20.87 -8.25 -13.83
CA LEU A 154 -20.42 -8.60 -12.49
C LEU A 154 -18.92 -8.33 -12.31
N VAL A 155 -18.52 -7.86 -11.15
CA VAL A 155 -17.11 -7.77 -10.75
C VAL A 155 -16.95 -8.40 -9.38
N PHE A 156 -16.07 -9.40 -9.29
CA PHE A 156 -15.83 -10.12 -8.05
C PHE A 156 -14.52 -9.72 -7.38
N SER A 157 -14.47 -9.90 -6.06
CA SER A 157 -13.25 -10.00 -5.28
C SER A 157 -13.37 -11.22 -4.34
N VAL A 158 -12.47 -11.35 -3.40
CA VAL A 158 -12.39 -12.39 -2.38
C VAL A 158 -12.58 -11.79 -0.99
N ASN A 159 -12.98 -12.58 0.00
CA ASN A 159 -13.18 -12.10 1.36
C ASN A 159 -11.89 -11.46 1.93
N ASP A 160 -12.03 -10.60 2.94
CA ASP A 160 -10.92 -9.89 3.60
C ASP A 160 -10.10 -8.96 2.69
N ASN A 161 -10.63 -8.62 1.50
CA ASN A 161 -10.02 -7.66 0.59
C ASN A 161 -10.00 -6.24 1.15
N PHE A 162 -8.98 -5.47 0.74
CA PHE A 162 -8.95 -4.03 0.94
C PHE A 162 -8.57 -3.31 -0.36
N HIS A 163 -9.58 -2.82 -1.06
CA HIS A 163 -9.41 -2.07 -2.32
C HIS A 163 -9.71 -0.57 -2.18
N GLY A 164 -9.79 -0.06 -0.94
CA GLY A 164 -10.07 1.34 -0.61
C GLY A 164 -11.38 1.54 0.16
N ARG A 165 -11.84 2.80 0.21
CA ARG A 165 -12.96 3.23 1.06
C ARG A 165 -14.08 3.95 0.28
N THR A 166 -14.06 3.92 -1.05
CA THR A 166 -15.16 4.45 -1.87
C THR A 166 -16.36 3.51 -1.87
N MET A 167 -17.53 3.98 -2.33
CA MET A 167 -18.74 3.15 -2.42
C MET A 167 -18.50 1.84 -3.19
N THR A 168 -17.74 1.86 -4.30
CA THR A 168 -17.40 0.64 -5.04
C THR A 168 -16.46 -0.27 -4.25
N ALA A 169 -15.43 0.27 -3.62
CA ALA A 169 -14.47 -0.50 -2.85
C ALA A 169 -15.12 -1.18 -1.65
N ILE A 170 -15.93 -0.45 -0.87
CA ILE A 170 -16.66 -1.05 0.25
C ILE A 170 -17.72 -2.05 -0.24
N SER A 171 -18.27 -1.88 -1.46
CA SER A 171 -19.17 -2.86 -2.08
C SER A 171 -18.47 -4.21 -2.36
N LEU A 172 -17.16 -4.23 -2.60
CA LEU A 172 -16.36 -5.46 -2.74
C LEU A 172 -16.10 -6.16 -1.41
N SER A 173 -16.09 -5.43 -0.30
CA SER A 173 -15.77 -5.96 1.02
C SER A 173 -16.89 -6.88 1.56
N VAL A 174 -16.54 -7.73 2.53
CA VAL A 174 -17.49 -8.44 3.40
C VAL A 174 -17.28 -8.09 4.87
N ASP A 175 -16.31 -7.22 5.18
CA ASP A 175 -16.02 -6.73 6.51
C ASP A 175 -17.10 -5.72 6.96
N PRO A 176 -17.81 -5.98 8.08
CA PRO A 176 -18.80 -5.06 8.62
C PRO A 176 -18.24 -3.68 8.96
N GLU A 177 -17.02 -3.57 9.50
CA GLU A 177 -16.42 -2.28 9.85
C GLU A 177 -16.24 -1.37 8.62
N SER A 178 -16.03 -1.98 7.46
CA SER A 178 -15.89 -1.27 6.20
C SER A 178 -17.22 -0.91 5.55
N ARG A 179 -18.33 -1.50 5.96
CA ARG A 179 -19.59 -1.47 5.18
C ARG A 179 -20.78 -0.92 5.94
N ASP A 180 -20.90 -1.22 7.23
CA ASP A 180 -22.11 -0.95 7.99
C ASP A 180 -22.53 0.52 7.91
N ASN A 181 -23.83 0.74 7.71
CA ASN A 181 -24.47 2.06 7.61
C ASN A 181 -24.06 2.94 6.41
N TYR A 182 -23.44 2.39 5.35
CA TYR A 182 -23.13 3.14 4.12
C TYR A 182 -24.06 2.82 2.92
N GLY A 183 -24.98 1.86 3.06
CA GLY A 183 -25.82 1.38 1.95
C GLY A 183 -26.81 2.41 1.37
N PRO A 184 -27.37 2.15 0.17
CA PRO A 184 -27.23 0.92 -0.63
C PRO A 184 -25.88 0.81 -1.37
N TYR A 185 -25.39 -0.41 -1.53
CA TYR A 185 -24.11 -0.73 -2.18
C TYR A 185 -24.26 -0.81 -3.72
N VAL A 186 -23.12 -0.76 -4.43
CA VAL A 186 -23.09 -0.81 -5.90
C VAL A 186 -23.51 -2.21 -6.38
N PRO A 187 -24.61 -2.34 -7.15
CA PRO A 187 -25.09 -3.64 -7.61
C PRO A 187 -24.07 -4.35 -8.50
N GLY A 188 -24.03 -5.68 -8.46
CA GLY A 188 -23.16 -6.51 -9.30
C GLY A 188 -21.67 -6.42 -8.94
N ILE A 189 -21.35 -5.99 -7.72
CA ILE A 189 -19.99 -5.91 -7.19
C ILE A 189 -19.98 -6.57 -5.80
N GLY A 190 -19.02 -7.46 -5.56
CA GLY A 190 -18.89 -8.08 -4.24
C GLY A 190 -17.88 -9.22 -4.17
N ALA A 191 -17.69 -9.75 -2.96
CA ALA A 191 -16.92 -10.97 -2.70
C ALA A 191 -17.81 -12.12 -2.21
N VAL A 192 -19.03 -12.21 -2.73
CA VAL A 192 -20.02 -13.24 -2.39
C VAL A 192 -20.49 -13.91 -3.67
N ASN A 193 -20.57 -15.25 -3.65
CA ASN A 193 -21.13 -16.03 -4.74
C ASN A 193 -22.66 -15.81 -4.81
N PRO A 194 -23.20 -15.24 -5.91
CA PRO A 194 -24.63 -14.93 -6.01
C PRO A 194 -25.55 -16.16 -5.96
N SER A 195 -25.04 -17.35 -6.33
CA SER A 195 -25.82 -18.59 -6.32
C SER A 195 -25.99 -19.18 -4.92
N THR A 196 -25.04 -18.93 -4.02
CA THR A 196 -24.97 -19.61 -2.71
C THR A 196 -25.07 -18.66 -1.52
N GLY A 197 -24.86 -17.36 -1.72
CA GLY A 197 -24.79 -16.37 -0.65
C GLY A 197 -23.53 -16.50 0.23
N LYS A 198 -22.58 -17.36 -0.14
CA LYS A 198 -21.33 -17.56 0.61
C LYS A 198 -20.22 -16.64 0.09
N ALA A 199 -19.36 -16.18 1.00
CA ALA A 199 -18.17 -15.44 0.63
C ALA A 199 -17.24 -16.27 -0.26
N ILE A 200 -16.60 -15.62 -1.22
CA ILE A 200 -15.56 -16.22 -2.08
C ILE A 200 -14.25 -16.14 -1.30
N ARG A 201 -13.70 -17.27 -0.86
CA ARG A 201 -12.55 -17.25 0.04
C ARG A 201 -11.24 -16.91 -0.69
N TYR A 202 -10.38 -16.12 -0.06
CA TYR A 202 -9.00 -15.94 -0.49
C TYR A 202 -8.22 -17.24 -0.40
N ASN A 203 -7.26 -17.44 -1.30
CA ASN A 203 -6.49 -18.68 -1.43
C ASN A 203 -7.38 -19.94 -1.61
N ASN A 204 -8.57 -19.78 -2.22
CA ASN A 204 -9.45 -20.90 -2.56
C ASN A 204 -9.88 -20.79 -4.03
N VAL A 205 -9.28 -21.63 -4.87
CA VAL A 205 -9.53 -21.60 -6.32
C VAL A 205 -10.92 -22.17 -6.65
N GLU A 206 -11.41 -23.12 -5.86
CA GLU A 206 -12.66 -23.82 -6.08
C GLU A 206 -13.87 -22.89 -5.91
N ASP A 207 -13.82 -21.96 -4.96
CA ASP A 207 -14.85 -20.92 -4.79
C ASP A 207 -14.93 -20.01 -6.03
N ILE A 208 -13.78 -19.63 -6.60
CA ILE A 208 -13.71 -18.79 -7.82
C ILE A 208 -14.20 -19.57 -9.03
N GLU A 209 -13.79 -20.82 -9.19
CA GLU A 209 -14.25 -21.70 -10.27
C GLU A 209 -15.77 -21.88 -10.21
N ALA A 210 -16.34 -22.14 -9.04
CA ALA A 210 -17.79 -22.28 -8.88
C ALA A 210 -18.56 -21.01 -9.29
N VAL A 211 -18.01 -19.82 -9.01
CA VAL A 211 -18.61 -18.55 -9.44
C VAL A 211 -18.49 -18.39 -10.96
N PHE A 212 -17.35 -18.71 -11.56
CA PHE A 212 -17.12 -18.56 -12.99
C PHE A 212 -17.91 -19.58 -13.83
N GLU A 213 -18.11 -20.80 -13.35
CA GLU A 213 -18.97 -21.78 -14.01
C GLU A 213 -20.44 -21.32 -14.03
N ALA A 214 -20.92 -20.69 -12.95
CA ALA A 214 -22.30 -20.22 -12.88
C ALA A 214 -22.53 -18.86 -13.57
N HIS A 215 -21.58 -17.92 -13.43
CA HIS A 215 -21.76 -16.50 -13.74
C HIS A 215 -20.68 -15.93 -14.68
N GLY A 216 -19.73 -16.76 -15.14
CA GLY A 216 -18.58 -16.30 -15.93
C GLY A 216 -18.95 -15.57 -17.21
N LYS A 217 -20.09 -15.91 -17.84
CA LYS A 217 -20.60 -15.21 -19.02
C LYS A 217 -20.88 -13.72 -18.76
N ASP A 218 -21.35 -13.37 -17.57
CA ASP A 218 -21.72 -12.02 -17.16
C ASP A 218 -20.62 -11.34 -16.32
N THR A 219 -19.56 -12.08 -15.99
CA THR A 219 -18.45 -11.58 -15.16
C THR A 219 -17.46 -10.79 -16.00
N ALA A 220 -17.30 -9.51 -15.68
CA ALA A 220 -16.34 -8.63 -16.31
C ALA A 220 -14.91 -8.89 -15.82
N ALA A 221 -14.73 -8.97 -14.49
CA ALA A 221 -13.42 -9.10 -13.88
C ALA A 221 -13.50 -9.75 -12.49
N ILE A 222 -12.34 -10.25 -12.05
CA ILE A 222 -12.03 -10.48 -10.65
C ILE A 222 -10.83 -9.61 -10.25
N ILE A 223 -10.93 -8.92 -9.10
CA ILE A 223 -9.84 -8.13 -8.52
C ILE A 223 -9.31 -8.78 -7.24
N ILE A 224 -8.00 -9.04 -7.19
CA ILE A 224 -7.34 -9.72 -6.08
C ILE A 224 -6.00 -9.03 -5.75
N GLU A 225 -5.71 -8.86 -4.47
CA GLU A 225 -4.38 -8.54 -3.96
C GLU A 225 -3.45 -9.77 -4.08
N PRO A 226 -2.24 -9.67 -4.65
CA PRO A 226 -1.28 -10.77 -4.69
C PRO A 226 -0.92 -11.34 -3.30
N ILE A 227 -0.95 -10.47 -2.29
CA ILE A 227 -0.88 -10.78 -0.85
C ILE A 227 -1.86 -9.81 -0.19
N GLN A 228 -2.84 -10.32 0.57
CA GLN A 228 -3.78 -9.42 1.27
C GLN A 228 -3.06 -8.71 2.40
N GLY A 229 -2.83 -7.40 2.23
CA GLY A 229 -1.95 -6.68 3.12
C GLY A 229 -2.65 -6.18 4.38
N GLU A 230 -3.85 -5.63 4.26
CA GLU A 230 -4.64 -5.18 5.42
C GLU A 230 -5.15 -6.35 6.25
N ALA A 231 -5.51 -7.49 5.63
CA ALA A 231 -5.88 -8.75 6.33
C ALA A 231 -4.73 -9.38 7.15
N GLY A 232 -3.58 -8.72 7.25
CA GLY A 232 -2.44 -9.19 8.04
C GLY A 232 -1.37 -9.89 7.22
N VAL A 233 -1.10 -9.41 6.00
CA VAL A 233 -0.06 -9.98 5.12
C VAL A 233 -0.31 -11.48 4.89
N VAL A 234 -1.50 -11.81 4.42
CA VAL A 234 -1.88 -13.19 4.10
C VAL A 234 -1.24 -13.55 2.76
N VAL A 235 -0.21 -14.40 2.80
CA VAL A 235 0.50 -14.90 1.62
C VAL A 235 -0.26 -16.14 1.12
N PRO A 236 -0.73 -16.16 -0.15
CA PRO A 236 -1.44 -17.31 -0.68
C PRO A 236 -0.46 -18.45 -1.04
N ASP A 237 -1.01 -19.60 -1.42
CA ASP A 237 -0.24 -20.70 -1.97
C ASP A 237 0.46 -20.27 -3.27
N ASP A 238 1.66 -20.80 -3.54
CA ASP A 238 2.49 -20.32 -4.65
C ASP A 238 1.84 -20.49 -6.03
N ASP A 239 0.92 -21.44 -6.21
CA ASP A 239 0.19 -21.68 -7.46
C ASP A 239 -1.16 -20.95 -7.55
N TYR A 240 -1.64 -20.32 -6.48
CA TYR A 240 -2.98 -19.72 -6.40
C TYR A 240 -3.22 -18.68 -7.50
N LEU A 241 -2.37 -17.65 -7.60
CA LEU A 241 -2.55 -16.59 -8.59
C LEU A 241 -2.44 -17.11 -10.02
N LYS A 242 -1.60 -18.13 -10.25
CA LYS A 242 -1.48 -18.78 -11.55
C LYS A 242 -2.80 -19.51 -11.90
N ARG A 243 -3.36 -20.28 -10.98
CA ARG A 243 -4.63 -20.98 -11.18
C ARG A 243 -5.80 -20.01 -11.40
N VAL A 244 -5.85 -18.91 -10.67
CA VAL A 244 -6.85 -17.84 -10.88
C VAL A 244 -6.72 -17.20 -12.26
N ASN A 245 -5.49 -16.87 -12.68
CA ASN A 245 -5.22 -16.34 -14.01
C ASN A 245 -5.65 -17.31 -15.13
N ASP A 246 -5.37 -18.61 -14.95
CA ASP A 246 -5.76 -19.64 -15.92
C ASP A 246 -7.31 -19.78 -16.01
N LEU A 247 -8.02 -19.67 -14.87
CA LEU A 247 -9.48 -19.61 -14.83
C LEU A 247 -10.04 -18.36 -15.50
N CYS A 248 -9.45 -17.19 -15.25
CA CYS A 248 -9.86 -15.94 -15.88
C CYS A 248 -9.82 -16.05 -17.41
N LYS A 249 -8.72 -16.61 -17.95
CA LYS A 249 -8.57 -16.89 -19.39
C LYS A 249 -9.63 -17.86 -19.91
N LYS A 250 -9.87 -18.98 -19.20
CA LYS A 250 -10.86 -19.99 -19.59
C LYS A 250 -12.27 -19.39 -19.74
N HIS A 251 -12.66 -18.46 -18.88
CA HIS A 251 -14.00 -17.87 -18.86
C HIS A 251 -14.09 -16.48 -19.52
N ASN A 252 -13.01 -16.03 -20.17
CA ASN A 252 -12.90 -14.68 -20.74
C ASN A 252 -13.27 -13.59 -19.71
N VAL A 253 -12.72 -13.69 -18.51
CA VAL A 253 -12.89 -12.73 -17.40
C VAL A 253 -11.57 -12.01 -17.23
N LEU A 254 -11.58 -10.68 -17.05
CA LEU A 254 -10.33 -9.93 -16.84
C LEU A 254 -9.78 -10.19 -15.44
N PHE A 255 -8.48 -10.50 -15.36
CA PHE A 255 -7.79 -10.59 -14.08
C PHE A 255 -7.15 -9.25 -13.71
N ILE A 256 -7.60 -8.65 -12.60
CA ILE A 256 -7.03 -7.42 -12.04
C ILE A 256 -6.19 -7.78 -10.80
N CYS A 257 -4.88 -7.53 -10.84
CA CYS A 257 -4.08 -7.59 -9.61
C CYS A 257 -3.97 -6.22 -8.97
N ASP A 258 -4.39 -6.13 -7.71
CA ASP A 258 -4.17 -4.95 -6.89
C ASP A 258 -2.75 -4.96 -6.30
N GLU A 259 -1.84 -4.25 -6.98
CA GLU A 259 -0.42 -4.16 -6.64
C GLU A 259 -0.10 -2.85 -5.88
N ILE A 260 -1.12 -2.14 -5.38
CA ILE A 260 -0.94 -0.85 -4.69
C ILE A 260 -0.01 -0.99 -3.48
N GLN A 261 -0.13 -2.07 -2.70
CA GLN A 261 0.72 -2.32 -1.53
C GLN A 261 1.88 -3.28 -1.80
N THR A 262 1.69 -4.27 -2.67
CA THR A 262 2.61 -5.39 -2.89
C THR A 262 3.63 -5.15 -4.00
N GLY A 263 3.35 -4.19 -4.88
CA GLY A 263 4.21 -3.79 -5.99
C GLY A 263 5.35 -2.86 -5.58
N ILE A 264 6.02 -2.31 -6.59
CA ILE A 264 7.16 -1.39 -6.47
C ILE A 264 8.26 -1.98 -5.57
N GLY A 265 8.65 -3.23 -5.84
CA GLY A 265 9.79 -3.89 -5.18
C GLY A 265 9.53 -4.43 -3.77
N ARG A 266 8.39 -4.09 -3.14
CA ARG A 266 8.08 -4.40 -1.73
C ARG A 266 8.27 -5.88 -1.39
N THR A 267 7.86 -6.77 -2.28
CA THR A 267 7.86 -8.22 -2.08
C THR A 267 9.12 -8.92 -2.61
N GLY A 268 10.16 -8.15 -3.01
CA GLY A 268 11.37 -8.70 -3.64
C GLY A 268 11.28 -8.86 -5.15
N ARG A 269 10.16 -8.42 -5.76
CA ARG A 269 9.96 -8.29 -7.21
C ARG A 269 9.32 -6.94 -7.50
N MET A 270 9.51 -6.40 -8.71
CA MET A 270 8.92 -5.10 -9.06
C MET A 270 7.39 -5.14 -8.99
N LEU A 271 6.80 -6.25 -9.41
CA LEU A 271 5.39 -6.59 -9.20
C LEU A 271 5.33 -7.94 -8.48
N CYS A 272 4.49 -8.07 -7.46
CA CYS A 272 4.35 -9.30 -6.70
C CYS A 272 3.82 -10.46 -7.56
N SER A 273 2.94 -10.17 -8.53
CA SER A 273 2.43 -11.13 -9.51
C SER A 273 3.53 -11.85 -10.33
N GLN A 274 4.73 -11.26 -10.43
CA GLN A 274 5.88 -11.91 -11.07
C GLN A 274 6.33 -13.19 -10.34
N TRP A 275 6.07 -13.32 -9.03
CA TRP A 275 6.33 -14.56 -8.29
C TRP A 275 5.54 -15.75 -8.84
N ALA A 276 4.33 -15.51 -9.36
CA ALA A 276 3.49 -16.55 -9.97
C ALA A 276 3.75 -16.73 -11.48
N GLY A 277 4.69 -15.98 -12.07
CA GLY A 277 5.02 -16.07 -13.50
C GLY A 277 3.87 -15.64 -14.43
N ILE A 278 2.97 -14.79 -13.96
CA ILE A 278 1.82 -14.31 -14.71
C ILE A 278 1.95 -12.83 -15.10
N LYS A 279 1.15 -12.42 -16.09
CA LYS A 279 0.90 -11.02 -16.42
C LYS A 279 -0.62 -10.80 -16.37
N PRO A 280 -1.14 -10.19 -15.29
CA PRO A 280 -2.56 -9.86 -15.17
C PRO A 280 -3.05 -9.01 -16.36
N ASP A 281 -4.35 -9.03 -16.64
CA ASP A 281 -4.94 -8.21 -17.71
C ASP A 281 -4.90 -6.71 -17.34
N MET A 282 -5.08 -6.42 -16.05
CA MET A 282 -4.89 -5.09 -15.46
C MET A 282 -4.13 -5.16 -14.15
N ILE A 283 -3.36 -4.12 -13.86
CA ILE A 283 -2.85 -3.89 -12.51
C ILE A 283 -3.18 -2.47 -12.04
N THR A 284 -3.39 -2.33 -10.74
CA THR A 284 -3.49 -1.03 -10.06
C THR A 284 -2.23 -0.77 -9.26
N LEU A 285 -1.66 0.43 -9.41
CA LEU A 285 -0.50 0.89 -8.64
C LEU A 285 -0.82 2.20 -7.94
N GLY A 286 -0.14 2.44 -6.82
CA GLY A 286 -0.25 3.66 -6.02
C GLY A 286 0.92 3.76 -5.05
N LYS A 287 0.71 4.39 -3.88
CA LYS A 287 1.65 4.34 -2.74
C LYS A 287 3.11 4.63 -3.15
N ALA A 288 3.95 3.60 -3.24
CA ALA A 288 5.37 3.69 -3.51
C ALA A 288 5.74 4.11 -4.95
N ILE A 289 4.79 4.19 -5.88
CA ILE A 289 5.02 4.64 -7.26
C ILE A 289 5.61 6.06 -7.34
N SER A 290 5.44 6.86 -6.29
CA SER A 290 6.01 8.21 -6.11
C SER A 290 6.91 8.32 -4.87
N GLY A 291 7.29 7.18 -4.28
CA GLY A 291 8.04 7.09 -3.04
C GLY A 291 7.38 7.72 -1.82
N GLY A 292 6.04 7.80 -1.83
CA GLY A 292 5.26 8.35 -0.72
C GLY A 292 5.35 9.87 -0.61
N LEU A 293 6.01 10.54 -1.56
CA LEU A 293 6.21 11.99 -1.53
C LEU A 293 5.04 12.78 -2.15
N TYR A 294 4.34 12.20 -3.11
CA TYR A 294 3.22 12.84 -3.80
C TYR A 294 2.11 11.84 -4.16
N PRO A 295 0.81 12.15 -4.03
CA PRO A 295 -0.26 11.23 -4.43
C PRO A 295 -0.23 10.93 -5.93
N VAL A 296 0.13 9.71 -6.29
CA VAL A 296 0.12 9.19 -7.65
C VAL A 296 -0.39 7.76 -7.62
N SER A 297 -1.26 7.44 -8.56
CA SER A 297 -1.71 6.07 -8.81
C SER A 297 -1.98 5.88 -10.30
N CYS A 298 -2.11 4.63 -10.75
CA CYS A 298 -2.47 4.37 -12.13
C CYS A 298 -3.09 2.99 -12.32
N VAL A 299 -3.76 2.83 -13.46
CA VAL A 299 -4.17 1.55 -14.02
C VAL A 299 -3.33 1.27 -15.25
N LEU A 300 -2.83 0.04 -15.36
CA LEU A 300 -2.03 -0.43 -16.48
C LEU A 300 -2.74 -1.59 -17.16
N SER A 301 -2.76 -1.60 -18.50
CA SER A 301 -3.39 -2.67 -19.27
C SER A 301 -2.90 -2.70 -20.72
N SER A 302 -3.44 -3.64 -21.50
CA SER A 302 -3.29 -3.68 -22.96
C SER A 302 -4.08 -2.54 -23.63
N LYS A 303 -3.77 -2.26 -24.89
CA LYS A 303 -4.55 -1.31 -25.70
C LYS A 303 -6.02 -1.72 -25.85
N GLU A 304 -6.27 -3.01 -26.07
CA GLU A 304 -7.62 -3.55 -26.28
C GLU A 304 -8.54 -3.27 -25.09
N ILE A 305 -8.03 -3.44 -23.87
CA ILE A 305 -8.79 -3.21 -22.64
C ILE A 305 -8.86 -1.71 -22.32
N MET A 306 -7.75 -0.98 -22.43
CA MET A 306 -7.70 0.42 -21.99
C MET A 306 -8.49 1.36 -22.92
N LEU A 307 -8.48 1.12 -24.24
CA LEU A 307 -9.07 2.03 -25.23
C LEU A 307 -10.61 2.00 -25.27
N VAL A 308 -11.25 1.19 -24.43
CA VAL A 308 -12.69 1.37 -24.16
C VAL A 308 -12.97 2.70 -23.47
N VAL A 309 -11.99 3.31 -22.78
CA VAL A 309 -12.09 4.66 -22.21
C VAL A 309 -11.88 5.71 -23.29
N GLU A 310 -12.97 6.38 -23.66
CA GLU A 310 -13.00 7.38 -24.72
C GLU A 310 -13.01 8.80 -24.13
N PRO A 311 -12.65 9.83 -24.92
CA PRO A 311 -12.77 11.23 -24.49
C PRO A 311 -14.14 11.54 -23.88
N GLY A 312 -14.14 12.16 -22.69
CA GLY A 312 -15.36 12.53 -21.96
C GLY A 312 -15.96 11.42 -21.08
N THR A 313 -15.48 10.18 -21.15
CA THR A 313 -16.07 9.05 -20.39
C THR A 313 -15.38 8.76 -19.06
N HIS A 314 -14.21 9.35 -18.83
CA HIS A 314 -13.46 9.32 -17.57
C HIS A 314 -12.57 10.57 -17.48
N GLY A 315 -12.23 11.01 -16.26
CA GLY A 315 -11.33 12.13 -16.06
C GLY A 315 -10.92 12.30 -14.60
N SER A 316 -9.83 13.05 -14.39
CA SER A 316 -9.32 13.45 -13.09
C SER A 316 -8.60 14.79 -13.23
N THR A 317 -8.85 15.72 -12.31
CA THR A 317 -8.20 17.05 -12.33
C THR A 317 -6.69 16.93 -12.18
N TYR A 318 -6.24 16.09 -11.24
CA TYR A 318 -4.83 15.92 -10.90
C TYR A 318 -4.20 14.67 -11.54
N GLY A 319 -4.99 13.76 -12.10
CA GLY A 319 -4.48 12.56 -12.75
C GLY A 319 -3.56 12.91 -13.93
N GLY A 320 -2.28 12.52 -13.83
CA GLY A 320 -1.26 12.79 -14.85
C GLY A 320 -0.69 14.21 -14.80
N ASN A 321 -0.79 14.89 -13.65
CA ASN A 321 -0.18 16.20 -13.46
C ASN A 321 1.38 16.13 -13.56
N PRO A 322 2.04 17.16 -14.11
CA PRO A 322 3.50 17.17 -14.29
C PRO A 322 4.31 16.93 -13.01
N LEU A 323 3.86 17.46 -11.87
CA LEU A 323 4.58 17.32 -10.60
C LEU A 323 4.65 15.86 -10.14
N GLY A 324 3.49 15.20 -10.06
CA GLY A 324 3.40 13.79 -9.72
C GLY A 324 4.13 12.90 -10.73
N CYS A 325 4.07 13.23 -12.02
CA CYS A 325 4.79 12.51 -13.06
C CYS A 325 6.30 12.56 -12.86
N ALA A 326 6.88 13.75 -12.63
CA ALA A 326 8.32 13.91 -12.41
C ALA A 326 8.80 13.17 -11.16
N VAL A 327 8.06 13.31 -10.04
CA VAL A 327 8.36 12.60 -8.79
C VAL A 327 8.30 11.10 -8.97
N SER A 328 7.30 10.59 -9.70
CA SER A 328 7.14 9.17 -9.96
C SER A 328 8.22 8.59 -10.86
N ILE A 329 8.67 9.31 -11.90
CA ILE A 329 9.83 8.90 -12.72
C ILE A 329 11.04 8.70 -11.80
N ARG A 330 11.39 9.71 -10.99
CA ARG A 330 12.56 9.62 -10.11
C ARG A 330 12.43 8.52 -9.07
N ALA A 331 11.22 8.30 -8.53
CA ALA A 331 10.95 7.24 -7.58
C ALA A 331 11.19 5.84 -8.16
N LEU A 332 10.87 5.62 -9.43
CA LEU A 332 11.13 4.36 -10.13
C LEU A 332 12.60 4.19 -10.51
N GLU A 333 13.30 5.27 -10.86
CA GLU A 333 14.75 5.24 -11.11
C GLU A 333 15.53 4.85 -9.84
N ILE A 334 15.18 5.42 -8.68
CA ILE A 334 15.81 5.07 -7.39
C ILE A 334 15.66 3.57 -7.08
N MET A 335 14.52 2.96 -7.41
CA MET A 335 14.31 1.51 -7.22
C MET A 335 15.33 0.67 -8.00
N GLU A 336 15.72 1.13 -9.20
CA GLU A 336 16.70 0.48 -10.07
C GLU A 336 18.14 0.80 -9.63
N GLU A 337 18.46 2.08 -9.40
CA GLU A 337 19.80 2.57 -9.05
C GLU A 337 20.32 2.01 -7.73
N GLU A 338 19.43 1.84 -6.73
CA GLU A 338 19.79 1.35 -5.40
C GLU A 338 19.49 -0.15 -5.21
N ASP A 339 19.06 -0.85 -6.26
CA ASP A 339 18.69 -2.26 -6.25
C ASP A 339 17.75 -2.64 -5.08
N LEU A 340 16.76 -1.78 -4.84
CA LEU A 340 15.88 -1.89 -3.67
C LEU A 340 15.02 -3.16 -3.71
N THR A 341 14.77 -3.70 -4.90
CA THR A 341 14.02 -4.94 -5.09
C THR A 341 14.80 -6.15 -4.57
N ALA A 342 16.07 -6.33 -4.97
CA ALA A 342 16.89 -7.43 -4.47
C ALA A 342 17.18 -7.28 -2.97
N LYS A 343 17.38 -6.04 -2.51
CA LYS A 343 17.53 -5.71 -1.09
C LYS A 343 16.30 -6.12 -0.28
N ALA A 344 15.10 -5.85 -0.77
CA ALA A 344 13.86 -6.26 -0.10
C ALA A 344 13.76 -7.79 0.06
N GLU A 345 14.15 -8.55 -0.96
CA GLU A 345 14.19 -10.02 -0.88
C GLU A 345 15.18 -10.51 0.18
N LYS A 346 16.45 -10.07 0.06
CA LYS A 346 17.53 -10.46 0.99
C LYS A 346 17.17 -10.14 2.44
N LEU A 347 16.81 -8.88 2.71
CA LEU A 347 16.53 -8.40 4.07
C LEU A 347 15.23 -8.99 4.63
N GLY A 348 14.24 -9.25 3.76
CA GLY A 348 13.04 -9.97 4.13
C GLY A 348 13.30 -11.37 4.68
N ASN A 349 14.20 -12.13 4.05
CA ASN A 349 14.61 -13.45 4.53
C ASN A 349 15.30 -13.36 5.89
N ILE A 350 16.26 -12.45 6.04
CA ILE A 350 16.96 -12.20 7.31
C ILE A 350 15.97 -11.86 8.43
N PHE A 351 14.98 -11.01 8.15
CA PHE A 351 13.94 -10.66 9.12
C PHE A 351 13.17 -11.90 9.59
N ARG A 352 12.59 -12.66 8.64
CA ARG A 352 11.75 -13.82 8.99
C ARG A 352 12.54 -14.91 9.69
N GLU A 353 13.77 -15.18 9.28
CA GLU A 353 14.68 -16.12 9.95
C GLU A 353 15.03 -15.63 11.36
N GLY A 354 15.36 -14.35 11.52
CA GLY A 354 15.70 -13.75 12.80
C GLY A 354 14.56 -13.81 13.82
N ILE A 355 13.32 -13.54 13.40
CA ILE A 355 12.16 -13.65 14.31
C ILE A 355 11.92 -15.12 14.70
N ARG A 356 11.97 -16.06 13.74
CA ARG A 356 11.78 -17.49 14.03
C ARG A 356 12.85 -18.05 14.97
N ALA A 357 14.09 -17.56 14.86
CA ALA A 357 15.21 -18.00 15.69
C ALA A 357 15.03 -17.72 17.20
N PHE A 358 14.14 -16.80 17.58
CA PHE A 358 13.81 -16.59 18.99
C PHE A 358 13.11 -17.79 19.63
N ASN A 359 12.44 -18.64 18.84
CA ASN A 359 11.66 -19.78 19.31
C ASN A 359 10.76 -19.43 20.51
N SER A 360 10.11 -18.26 20.44
CA SER A 360 9.28 -17.71 21.51
C SER A 360 7.88 -18.34 21.46
N PRO A 361 7.30 -18.78 22.59
CA PRO A 361 5.93 -19.29 22.62
C PRO A 361 4.88 -18.21 22.26
N ILE A 362 5.26 -16.93 22.30
CA ILE A 362 4.40 -15.81 21.91
C ILE A 362 4.27 -15.73 20.38
N VAL A 363 5.22 -16.25 19.61
CA VAL A 363 5.19 -16.14 18.14
C VAL A 363 4.52 -17.38 17.56
N GLU A 364 3.29 -17.22 17.06
CA GLU A 364 2.50 -18.30 16.45
C GLU A 364 2.92 -18.52 14.99
N LEU A 365 3.03 -17.44 14.20
CA LEU A 365 3.31 -17.52 12.77
C LEU A 365 4.11 -16.31 12.29
N VAL A 366 5.14 -16.56 11.49
CA VAL A 366 5.91 -15.55 10.77
C VAL A 366 5.74 -15.77 9.27
N ARG A 367 5.14 -14.79 8.57
CA ARG A 367 4.84 -14.85 7.14
C ARG A 367 5.18 -13.56 6.40
N GLY A 368 5.31 -13.64 5.08
CA GLY A 368 5.61 -12.50 4.22
C GLY A 368 6.45 -12.86 3.00
N LYS A 369 6.56 -11.92 2.05
CA LYS A 369 7.53 -11.93 0.95
C LYS A 369 8.26 -10.58 0.91
N GLY A 370 9.54 -10.59 0.57
CA GLY A 370 10.39 -9.39 0.68
C GLY A 370 10.32 -8.72 2.05
N LEU A 371 10.27 -7.39 2.06
CA LEU A 371 10.11 -6.58 3.28
C LEU A 371 8.63 -6.27 3.58
N LEU A 372 7.69 -7.11 3.17
CA LEU A 372 6.30 -7.09 3.66
C LEU A 372 6.11 -8.32 4.54
N ASN A 373 6.17 -8.13 5.86
CA ASN A 373 6.14 -9.22 6.83
C ASN A 373 5.04 -9.00 7.88
N ALA A 374 4.55 -10.12 8.42
CA ALA A 374 3.71 -10.13 9.60
C ALA A 374 4.17 -11.18 10.60
N VAL A 375 3.96 -10.86 11.87
CA VAL A 375 4.11 -11.78 13.01
C VAL A 375 2.76 -11.88 13.69
N VAL A 376 2.19 -13.08 13.71
CA VAL A 376 1.00 -13.41 14.50
C VAL A 376 1.47 -13.81 15.89
N ILE A 377 0.86 -13.23 16.92
CA ILE A 377 1.18 -13.58 18.30
C ILE A 377 0.08 -14.42 18.96
N ASP A 378 0.48 -15.38 19.77
CA ASP A 378 -0.43 -16.11 20.65
C ASP A 378 -0.62 -15.32 21.95
N GLU A 379 -1.76 -14.62 22.06
CA GLU A 379 -2.09 -13.82 23.24
C GLU A 379 -2.32 -14.65 24.51
N SER A 380 -2.52 -15.98 24.38
CA SER A 380 -2.56 -16.86 25.55
C SER A 380 -1.18 -17.01 26.21
N ALA A 381 -0.11 -16.82 25.43
CA ALA A 381 1.28 -16.87 25.89
C ALA A 381 1.81 -15.52 26.42
N THR A 382 0.99 -14.46 26.46
CA THR A 382 1.41 -13.10 26.84
C THR A 382 0.88 -12.64 28.21
N ALA A 383 0.30 -13.54 29.01
CA ALA A 383 -0.44 -13.17 30.22
C ALA A 383 -1.56 -12.14 29.93
N GLY A 384 -2.21 -12.29 28.78
CA GLY A 384 -3.32 -11.45 28.32
C GLY A 384 -2.91 -10.03 27.91
N ARG A 385 -1.69 -9.84 27.40
CA ARG A 385 -1.27 -8.63 26.67
C ARG A 385 -1.50 -8.85 25.17
N THR A 386 -1.99 -7.82 24.52
CA THR A 386 -2.41 -7.84 23.11
C THR A 386 -1.26 -7.51 22.17
N ALA A 387 -1.50 -7.63 20.87
CA ALA A 387 -0.57 -7.12 19.86
C ALA A 387 -0.37 -5.60 19.94
N TRP A 388 -1.34 -4.86 20.47
CA TRP A 388 -1.21 -3.43 20.74
C TRP A 388 -0.24 -3.14 21.88
N ASP A 389 -0.32 -3.88 22.98
CA ASP A 389 0.63 -3.78 24.09
C ASP A 389 2.07 -4.01 23.61
N LEU A 390 2.27 -5.01 22.75
CA LEU A 390 3.56 -5.24 22.11
C LEU A 390 3.99 -4.04 21.25
N CYS A 391 3.11 -3.45 20.45
CA CYS A 391 3.45 -2.28 19.64
C CYS A 391 3.81 -1.04 20.48
N LEU A 392 3.14 -0.83 21.62
CA LEU A 392 3.51 0.22 22.58
C LEU A 392 4.89 -0.04 23.20
N LEU A 393 5.18 -1.28 23.58
CA LEU A 393 6.50 -1.66 24.08
C LEU A 393 7.60 -1.49 23.03
N LEU A 394 7.35 -1.86 21.77
CA LEU A 394 8.26 -1.62 20.66
C LEU A 394 8.50 -0.12 20.46
N LYS A 395 7.44 0.70 20.51
CA LYS A 395 7.56 2.16 20.43
C LYS A 395 8.47 2.68 21.53
N GLU A 396 8.30 2.23 22.78
CA GLU A 396 9.14 2.70 23.88
C GLU A 396 10.62 2.38 23.67
N LYS A 397 10.90 1.23 23.03
CA LYS A 397 12.25 0.79 22.61
C LYS A 397 12.74 1.42 21.29
N GLY A 398 11.98 2.33 20.67
CA GLY A 398 12.38 3.05 19.46
C GLY A 398 12.05 2.34 18.14
N LEU A 399 11.07 1.44 18.11
CA LEU A 399 10.61 0.74 16.91
C LEU A 399 9.10 0.92 16.71
N LEU A 400 8.68 1.43 15.55
CA LEU A 400 7.26 1.64 15.26
C LEU A 400 6.71 0.55 14.35
N ALA A 401 5.77 -0.23 14.88
CA ALA A 401 4.95 -1.19 14.14
C ALA A 401 3.51 -1.09 14.62
N LYS A 402 2.52 -1.44 13.79
CA LYS A 402 1.10 -1.34 14.13
C LYS A 402 0.44 -2.71 13.96
N PRO A 403 -0.47 -3.11 14.88
CA PRO A 403 -1.27 -4.29 14.67
C PRO A 403 -2.30 -4.06 13.56
N THR A 404 -2.69 -5.14 12.91
CA THR A 404 -3.86 -5.21 12.04
C THR A 404 -4.67 -6.44 12.44
N HIS A 405 -6.00 -6.35 12.43
CA HIS A 405 -6.91 -7.46 12.76
C HIS A 405 -6.49 -8.27 14.01
N GLY A 406 -6.65 -7.68 15.20
CA GLY A 406 -6.39 -8.37 16.47
C GLY A 406 -4.91 -8.61 16.74
N ASN A 407 -4.49 -9.88 16.71
CA ASN A 407 -3.19 -10.37 17.20
C ASN A 407 -2.05 -10.35 16.15
N ILE A 408 -2.21 -9.66 15.03
CA ILE A 408 -1.24 -9.68 13.93
C ILE A 408 -0.49 -8.35 13.88
N ILE A 409 0.84 -8.38 13.91
CA ILE A 409 1.69 -7.18 13.79
C ILE A 409 2.37 -7.16 12.43
N ARG A 410 2.25 -6.04 11.73
CA ARG A 410 2.88 -5.85 10.43
C ARG A 410 4.21 -5.12 10.55
N PHE A 411 5.20 -5.65 9.84
CA PHE A 411 6.57 -5.13 9.75
C PHE A 411 6.93 -4.93 8.27
N ALA A 412 6.85 -3.68 7.84
CA ALA A 412 7.17 -3.22 6.49
C ALA A 412 8.00 -1.92 6.55
N PRO A 413 9.32 -1.98 6.82
CA PRO A 413 10.18 -0.80 6.83
C PRO A 413 10.40 -0.26 5.40
N PRO A 414 10.88 0.98 5.23
CA PRO A 414 11.41 1.42 3.94
C PRO A 414 12.50 0.47 3.42
N LEU A 415 12.56 0.26 2.11
CA LEU A 415 13.49 -0.68 1.48
C LEU A 415 14.95 -0.22 1.55
N VAL A 416 15.16 1.07 1.81
CA VAL A 416 16.50 1.65 2.06
C VAL A 416 17.12 1.21 3.39
N ILE A 417 16.38 0.52 4.28
CA ILE A 417 16.90 0.00 5.55
C ILE A 417 18.19 -0.82 5.37
N SER A 418 19.21 -0.54 6.16
CA SER A 418 20.45 -1.32 6.17
C SER A 418 20.27 -2.64 6.93
N GLU A 419 21.14 -3.62 6.65
CA GLU A 419 21.14 -4.88 7.42
C GLU A 419 21.42 -4.64 8.91
N THR A 420 22.27 -3.66 9.25
CA THR A 420 22.56 -3.28 10.64
C THR A 420 21.31 -2.75 11.36
N GLU A 421 20.56 -1.84 10.73
CA GLU A 421 19.31 -1.31 11.29
C GLU A 421 18.25 -2.42 11.42
N LEU A 422 18.15 -3.31 10.43
CA LEU A 422 17.25 -4.46 10.50
C LEU A 422 17.61 -5.39 11.67
N ARG A 423 18.89 -5.71 11.86
CA ARG A 423 19.34 -6.55 12.99
C ARG A 423 19.10 -5.87 14.33
N LYS A 424 19.27 -4.55 14.42
CA LYS A 424 18.88 -3.76 15.60
C LYS A 424 17.38 -3.91 15.89
N ALA A 425 16.53 -3.78 14.87
CA ALA A 425 15.08 -3.95 15.03
C ALA A 425 14.70 -5.38 15.45
N ILE A 426 15.33 -6.41 14.86
CA ILE A 426 15.14 -7.81 15.27
C ILE A 426 15.48 -7.99 16.75
N ASN A 427 16.59 -7.43 17.23
CA ASN A 427 16.97 -7.48 18.65
C ASN A 427 15.93 -6.80 19.55
N ILE A 428 15.45 -5.61 19.17
CA ILE A 428 14.37 -4.89 19.89
C ILE A 428 13.11 -5.77 19.98
N ILE A 429 12.73 -6.43 18.89
CA ILE A 429 11.57 -7.34 18.88
C ILE A 429 11.81 -8.52 19.83
N GLY A 430 13.00 -9.12 19.80
CA GLY A 430 13.35 -10.23 20.71
C GLY A 430 13.31 -9.85 22.19
N GLU A 431 13.78 -8.65 22.54
CA GLU A 431 13.67 -8.11 23.90
C GLU A 431 12.22 -7.85 24.30
N ALA A 432 11.45 -7.20 23.41
CA ALA A 432 10.04 -6.91 23.66
C ALA A 432 9.20 -8.17 23.85
N LEU A 433 9.45 -9.24 23.06
CA LEU A 433 8.79 -10.53 23.25
C LEU A 433 9.06 -11.13 24.64
N LYS A 434 10.28 -10.99 25.18
CA LYS A 434 10.62 -11.49 26.52
C LYS A 434 9.96 -10.67 27.63
N GLU A 435 9.86 -9.35 27.45
CA GLU A 435 9.31 -8.44 28.44
C GLU A 435 7.78 -8.38 28.44
N LEU A 436 7.14 -8.62 27.29
CA LEU A 436 5.69 -8.46 27.09
C LEU A 436 4.80 -9.12 28.18
N PRO A 437 5.09 -10.34 28.68
CA PRO A 437 4.27 -10.92 29.74
C PRO A 437 4.28 -10.15 31.07
N THR A 438 5.27 -9.27 31.26
CA THR A 438 5.54 -8.57 32.53
C THR A 438 5.22 -7.08 32.50
N VAL A 439 5.05 -6.47 31.33
CA VAL A 439 4.75 -5.03 31.22
C VAL A 439 3.32 -4.73 31.67
N GLU A 440 3.06 -3.50 32.11
CA GLU A 440 1.71 -3.05 32.41
C GLU A 440 0.83 -3.18 31.16
N LYS A 441 -0.43 -3.63 31.35
CA LYS A 441 -1.40 -3.65 30.25
C LYS A 441 -1.77 -2.21 29.92
N ALA A 442 -1.77 -1.86 28.65
CA ALA A 442 -2.32 -0.59 28.21
C ALA A 442 -3.78 -0.49 28.66
N ALA A 443 -4.17 0.70 29.11
CA ALA A 443 -5.59 0.99 29.35
C ALA A 443 -6.37 0.66 28.07
N HIS A 444 -7.41 -0.15 28.26
CA HIS A 444 -8.08 -0.95 27.23
C HIS A 444 -8.29 -0.27 25.86
N HIS A 445 -8.10 -1.09 24.82
CA HIS A 445 -8.82 -1.04 23.55
C HIS A 445 -10.32 -1.21 23.74
#